data_AF-D4V729-F1
#
_entry.id   AF-D4V729-F1
#
_cell.length_a   1.000
_cell.length_b   1.000
_cell.length_c   1.000
_cell.angle_alpha   90.00
_cell.angle_beta   90.00
_cell.angle_gamma   90.00
#
_symmetry.space_group_name_H-M   'P 1'
#
loop_
_entity.id
_entity.type
_entity.pdbx_description
1 polymer ?
#
loop_
_entity_poly.entity_id
_entity_poly.type
_entity_poly.pdbx_seq_one_letter_code
_entity_poly.pdbx_strand_id
1 'polypeptide(L)'
;MPVDGSKARHKSTQQYYRDIQKLSDDLKAEVVDLQQQKETAREELRRAKKEIQTEKLKGAATVAAANIAESVGSLFGSNKVKTLERENTALQNRIIELEEEARQRERQQAKQMQEMKSTYEQQNGKLSEFVNFVKCYFPYVEKLIPTINFLRDRLGFDDGIIRRLCTFKDVAIKGKLYSSEFNQSFETKRSICAIKENENGKFDFNIDGVPHVSWFRKKMSEF
;
A
#
# COMPACT_ATOMS: atom_id res chain seq x y z
N MET A 1 -1.87 -38.54 16.54
CA MET A 1 -2.79 -37.49 16.02
C MET A 1 -2.04 -36.71 14.95
N PRO A 2 -2.39 -36.85 13.65
CA PRO A 2 -1.82 -36.02 12.61
C PRO A 2 -2.49 -34.64 12.65
N VAL A 3 -1.69 -33.58 12.70
CA VAL A 3 -2.17 -32.19 12.66
C VAL A 3 -2.54 -31.88 11.21
N ASP A 4 -3.81 -31.59 10.96
CA ASP A 4 -4.36 -31.19 9.67
C ASP A 4 -3.77 -29.83 9.23
N GLY A 5 -2.70 -29.88 8.43
CA GLY A 5 -1.96 -28.73 7.92
C GLY A 5 -2.60 -28.05 6.70
N SER A 6 -3.82 -28.40 6.31
CA SER A 6 -4.37 -28.08 4.97
C SER A 6 -5.37 -26.91 4.94
N LYS A 7 -5.19 -25.87 5.77
CA LYS A 7 -6.05 -24.67 5.73
C LYS A 7 -5.31 -23.33 5.73
N ALA A 8 -4.06 -23.30 5.27
CA ALA A 8 -3.46 -22.03 4.86
C ALA A 8 -4.11 -21.60 3.53
N ARG A 9 -5.19 -20.80 3.59
CA ARG A 9 -5.75 -20.12 2.40
C ARG A 9 -4.63 -19.27 1.79
N HIS A 10 -4.08 -19.70 0.66
CA HIS A 10 -3.09 -18.93 -0.08
C HIS A 10 -3.80 -17.67 -0.60
N LYS A 11 -3.52 -16.51 0.01
CA LYS A 11 -3.98 -15.23 -0.53
C LYS A 11 -3.00 -14.83 -1.64
N SER A 12 -3.52 -14.61 -2.86
CA SER A 12 -2.72 -14.02 -3.94
C SER A 12 -2.16 -12.66 -3.52
N THR A 13 -0.96 -12.29 -3.99
CA THR A 13 -0.36 -10.96 -3.80
C THR A 13 -1.33 -9.82 -4.13
N GLN A 14 -2.15 -9.98 -5.18
CA GLN A 14 -3.17 -8.98 -5.54
C GLN A 14 -4.26 -8.85 -4.47
N GLN A 15 -4.67 -9.97 -3.87
CA GLN A 15 -5.68 -9.98 -2.83
C GLN A 15 -5.15 -9.37 -1.53
N TYR A 16 -3.88 -9.60 -1.20
CA TYR A 16 -3.20 -8.92 -0.09
C TYR A 16 -3.24 -7.39 -0.22
N TYR A 17 -2.84 -6.86 -1.39
CA TYR A 17 -2.85 -5.40 -1.60
C TYR A 17 -4.28 -4.82 -1.56
N ARG A 18 -5.27 -5.56 -2.09
CA ARG A 18 -6.69 -5.16 -1.98
C ARG A 18 -7.18 -5.13 -0.54
N ASP A 19 -6.84 -6.15 0.25
CA ASP A 19 -7.28 -6.26 1.64
C ASP A 19 -6.67 -5.14 2.51
N ILE A 20 -5.38 -4.81 2.31
CA ILE A 20 -4.74 -3.68 3.00
C ILE A 20 -5.35 -2.34 2.59
N GLN A 21 -5.59 -2.15 1.28
CA GLN A 21 -6.19 -0.91 0.80
C GLN A 21 -7.58 -0.71 1.41
N LYS A 22 -8.40 -1.76 1.41
CA LYS A 22 -9.73 -1.72 2.02
C LYS A 22 -9.68 -1.39 3.51
N LEU A 23 -8.79 -2.04 4.27
CA LEU A 23 -8.62 -1.76 5.69
C LEU A 23 -8.21 -0.29 5.93
N SER A 24 -7.33 0.27 5.09
CA SER A 24 -6.92 1.67 5.17
C SER A 24 -8.06 2.64 4.86
N ASP A 25 -8.91 2.32 3.88
CA ASP A 25 -10.03 3.17 3.50
C ASP A 25 -11.12 3.15 4.58
N ASP A 26 -11.42 1.96 5.12
CA ASP A 26 -12.35 1.78 6.24
C ASP A 26 -11.89 2.57 7.49
N LEU A 27 -10.59 2.54 7.81
CA LEU A 27 -10.01 3.35 8.90
C LEU A 27 -10.27 4.84 8.70
N LYS A 28 -9.99 5.33 7.49
CA LYS A 28 -10.08 6.75 7.19
C LYS A 28 -11.52 7.24 7.33
N ALA A 29 -12.49 6.45 6.90
CA ALA A 29 -13.91 6.76 7.07
C ALA A 29 -14.31 6.80 8.55
N GLU A 30 -13.90 5.81 9.35
CA GLU A 30 -14.22 5.73 10.77
C GLU A 30 -13.57 6.87 11.58
N VAL A 31 -12.32 7.23 11.27
CA VAL A 31 -11.63 8.38 11.90
C VAL A 31 -12.34 9.70 11.61
N VAL A 32 -12.81 9.90 10.37
CA VAL A 32 -13.57 11.10 10.00
C VAL A 32 -14.89 11.17 10.76
N ASP A 33 -15.61 10.05 10.90
CA ASP A 33 -16.86 10.00 11.66
C ASP A 33 -16.65 10.32 13.14
N LEU A 34 -15.64 9.70 13.77
CA LEU A 34 -15.29 9.98 15.16
C LEU A 34 -14.86 11.44 15.39
N GLN A 35 -14.12 12.03 14.45
CA GLN A 35 -13.75 13.44 14.49
C GLN A 35 -14.99 14.34 14.41
N GLN A 36 -15.94 14.01 13.54
CA GLN A 36 -17.19 14.74 13.39
C GLN A 36 -18.01 14.70 14.69
N GLN A 37 -18.20 13.50 15.28
CA GLN A 37 -18.93 13.33 16.54
C GLN A 37 -18.27 14.12 17.68
N LYS A 38 -16.94 14.11 17.75
CA LYS A 38 -16.18 14.85 18.75
C LYS A 38 -16.37 16.37 18.60
N GLU A 39 -16.35 16.88 17.38
CA GLU A 39 -16.54 18.32 17.13
C GLU A 39 -17.97 18.76 17.46
N THR A 40 -18.97 17.94 17.11
CA THR A 40 -20.37 18.18 17.52
C THR A 40 -20.51 18.24 19.04
N ALA A 41 -19.95 17.26 19.76
CA ALA A 41 -19.99 17.25 21.23
C ALA A 41 -19.26 18.46 21.86
N ARG A 42 -18.16 18.92 21.25
CA ARG A 42 -17.42 20.12 21.70
C ARG A 42 -18.22 21.40 21.51
N GLU A 43 -18.91 21.53 20.38
CA GLU A 43 -19.74 22.69 20.09
C GLU A 43 -20.97 22.74 21.02
N GLU A 44 -21.60 21.60 21.27
CA GLU A 44 -22.67 21.48 22.28
C GLU A 44 -22.18 21.86 23.68
N LEU A 45 -21.00 21.37 24.07
CA LEU A 45 -20.38 21.73 25.34
C LEU A 45 -20.12 23.23 25.46
N ARG A 46 -19.65 23.87 24.38
CA ARG A 46 -19.39 25.31 24.32
C ARG A 46 -20.69 26.12 24.47
N ARG A 47 -21.77 25.67 23.83
CA ARG A 47 -23.11 26.30 23.95
C ARG A 47 -23.66 26.17 25.36
N ALA A 48 -23.61 24.97 25.94
CA ALA A 48 -24.05 24.71 27.31
C ALA A 48 -23.27 25.57 28.31
N LYS A 49 -21.94 25.71 28.17
CA LYS A 49 -21.12 26.59 29.03
C LYS A 49 -21.57 28.06 28.96
N LYS A 50 -21.88 28.55 27.76
CA LYS A 50 -22.40 29.93 27.59
C LYS A 50 -23.76 30.11 28.26
N GLU A 51 -24.67 29.14 28.11
CA GLU A 51 -26.00 29.20 28.72
C GLU A 51 -25.94 29.14 30.25
N ILE A 52 -25.05 28.34 30.83
CA ILE A 52 -24.78 28.35 32.27
C ILE A 52 -24.36 29.75 32.73
N GLN A 53 -23.45 30.39 32.00
CA GLN A 53 -22.95 31.71 32.37
C GLN A 53 -24.05 32.77 32.30
N THR A 54 -24.89 32.75 31.25
CA THR A 54 -25.99 33.71 31.12
C THR A 54 -27.08 33.49 32.17
N GLU A 55 -27.43 32.23 32.47
CA GLU A 55 -28.41 31.92 33.52
C GLU A 55 -27.89 32.25 34.93
N LYS A 56 -26.58 32.07 35.20
CA LYS A 56 -25.96 32.52 36.46
C LYS A 56 -26.03 34.04 36.62
N LEU A 57 -25.76 34.79 35.55
CA LEU A 57 -25.86 36.26 35.57
C LEU A 57 -27.31 36.74 35.77
N LYS A 58 -28.28 36.11 35.08
CA LYS A 58 -29.71 36.40 35.27
C LYS A 58 -30.16 36.08 36.70
N GLY A 59 -29.74 34.93 37.24
CA GLY A 59 -30.00 34.54 38.62
C GLY A 59 -29.41 35.51 39.65
N ALA A 60 -28.19 36.00 39.42
CA ALA A 60 -27.57 36.99 40.30
C ALA A 60 -28.31 38.34 40.26
N ALA A 61 -28.75 38.79 39.07
CA ALA A 61 -29.53 40.01 38.91
C ALA A 61 -30.91 39.91 39.57
N THR A 62 -31.60 38.77 39.45
CA THR A 62 -32.90 38.53 40.11
C THR A 62 -32.76 38.41 41.63
N VAL A 63 -31.68 37.79 42.13
CA VAL A 63 -31.38 37.74 43.58
C VAL A 63 -31.10 39.15 44.12
N ALA A 64 -30.33 39.97 43.41
CA ALA A 64 -30.07 41.35 43.83
C ALA A 64 -31.36 42.19 43.85
N ALA A 65 -32.25 42.04 42.86
CA ALA A 65 -33.54 42.71 42.83
C ALA A 65 -34.53 42.18 43.90
N ALA A 66 -34.55 40.88 44.17
CA ALA A 66 -35.38 40.27 45.21
C ALA A 66 -34.92 40.66 46.63
N ASN A 67 -33.61 40.81 46.85
CA ASN A 67 -33.07 41.30 48.12
C ASN A 67 -33.44 42.77 48.41
N ILE A 68 -33.87 43.54 47.39
CA ILE A 68 -34.40 44.90 47.54
C ILE A 68 -35.90 44.89 47.92
N ALA A 69 -36.63 43.79 47.72
CA ALA A 69 -38.10 43.74 47.80
C ALA A 69 -38.69 42.78 48.87
N GLU A 70 -37.87 42.19 49.75
CA GLU A 70 -38.29 41.30 50.85
C GLU A 70 -38.89 39.93 50.42
N SER A 71 -38.08 38.88 50.56
CA SER A 71 -38.44 37.46 50.73
C SER A 71 -39.02 36.60 49.57
N VAL A 72 -38.49 35.36 49.51
CA VAL A 72 -38.97 34.12 48.85
C VAL A 72 -39.27 34.15 47.34
N GLY A 73 -38.34 33.65 46.50
CA GLY A 73 -38.66 33.36 45.09
C GLY A 73 -37.53 32.96 44.14
N SER A 74 -36.26 32.99 44.58
CA SER A 74 -35.12 32.66 43.70
C SER A 74 -34.84 31.14 43.65
N LEU A 75 -35.76 30.38 43.07
CA LEU A 75 -35.56 28.95 42.77
C LEU A 75 -35.54 28.66 41.27
N PHE A 76 -35.98 29.60 40.44
CA PHE A 76 -36.12 29.37 39.01
C PHE A 76 -34.77 29.27 38.28
N GLY A 77 -33.80 30.13 38.62
CA GLY A 77 -32.47 30.13 37.99
C GLY A 77 -31.53 29.02 38.47
N SER A 78 -31.63 28.62 39.74
CA SER A 78 -30.70 27.66 40.35
C SER A 78 -30.93 26.21 39.87
N ASN A 79 -32.19 25.83 39.63
CA ASN A 79 -32.52 24.51 39.08
C ASN A 79 -32.06 24.37 37.63
N LYS A 80 -32.26 25.39 36.78
CA LYS A 80 -31.79 25.38 35.39
C LYS A 80 -30.25 25.30 35.31
N VAL A 81 -29.54 26.03 36.16
CA VAL A 81 -28.07 25.96 36.25
C VAL A 81 -27.60 24.56 36.65
N LYS A 82 -28.22 23.92 37.65
CA LYS A 82 -27.86 22.55 38.07
C LYS A 82 -28.08 21.52 36.96
N THR A 83 -29.17 21.64 36.20
CA THR A 83 -29.43 20.77 35.04
C THR A 83 -28.36 20.94 33.98
N LEU A 84 -28.03 22.19 33.63
CA LEU A 84 -26.99 22.47 32.63
C LEU A 84 -25.59 22.01 33.09
N GLU A 85 -25.26 22.10 34.38
CA GLU A 85 -23.99 21.59 34.93
C GLU A 85 -23.90 20.05 34.83
N ARG A 86 -25.01 19.33 35.02
CA ARG A 86 -25.08 17.88 34.81
C ARG A 86 -24.88 17.52 33.33
N GLU A 87 -25.55 18.22 32.42
CA GLU A 87 -25.38 18.04 30.97
C GLU A 87 -23.95 18.35 30.53
N ASN A 88 -23.32 19.38 31.09
CA ASN A 88 -21.91 19.70 30.83
C ASN A 88 -20.97 18.55 31.19
N THR A 89 -21.20 17.94 32.36
CA THR A 89 -20.41 16.81 32.85
C THR A 89 -20.63 15.58 31.96
N ALA A 90 -21.88 15.33 31.53
CA ALA A 90 -22.20 14.27 30.61
C ALA A 90 -21.51 14.43 29.24
N LEU A 91 -21.52 15.65 28.68
CA LEU A 91 -20.83 15.97 27.43
C LEU A 91 -19.30 15.82 27.53
N GLN A 92 -18.70 16.23 28.65
CA GLN A 92 -17.27 16.02 28.89
C GLN A 92 -16.91 14.53 28.94
N ASN A 93 -17.70 13.72 29.65
CA ASN A 93 -17.50 12.27 29.70
C ASN A 93 -17.64 11.65 28.30
N ARG A 94 -18.62 12.08 27.50
CA ARG A 94 -18.80 11.57 26.13
C ARG A 94 -17.61 11.89 25.23
N ILE A 95 -16.99 13.06 25.37
CA ILE A 95 -15.77 13.40 24.63
C ILE A 95 -14.61 12.48 25.02
N ILE A 96 -14.46 12.17 26.30
CA ILE A 96 -13.41 11.26 26.80
C ILE A 96 -13.64 9.84 26.25
N GLU A 97 -14.88 9.36 26.27
CA GLU A 97 -15.25 8.06 25.69
C GLU A 97 -14.92 7.99 24.21
N LEU A 98 -15.33 8.99 23.42
CA LEU A 98 -15.05 9.06 21.98
C LEU A 98 -13.55 9.10 21.69
N GLU A 99 -12.75 9.80 22.51
CA GLU A 99 -11.29 9.79 22.37
C GLU A 99 -10.68 8.41 22.65
N GLU A 100 -11.18 7.69 23.65
CA GLU A 100 -10.67 6.37 23.98
C GLU A 100 -11.12 5.31 22.96
N GLU A 101 -12.37 5.40 22.46
CA GLU A 101 -12.87 4.58 21.35
C GLU A 101 -11.98 4.74 20.10
N ALA A 102 -11.65 5.98 19.72
CA ALA A 102 -10.76 6.27 18.59
C ALA A 102 -9.37 5.63 18.78
N ARG A 103 -8.76 5.79 19.96
CA ARG A 103 -7.45 5.18 20.26
C ARG A 103 -7.50 3.66 20.23
N GLN A 104 -8.56 3.06 20.78
CA GLN A 104 -8.71 1.61 20.78
C GLN A 104 -8.86 1.06 19.36
N ARG A 105 -9.64 1.74 18.52
CA ARG A 105 -9.81 1.39 17.10
C ARG A 105 -8.50 1.46 16.33
N GLU A 106 -7.75 2.56 16.47
CA GLU A 106 -6.44 2.71 15.83
C GLU A 106 -5.49 1.57 16.24
N ARG A 107 -5.44 1.22 17.54
CA ARG A 107 -4.62 0.10 18.03
C ARG A 107 -5.06 -1.25 17.46
N GLN A 108 -6.37 -1.52 17.43
CA GLN A 108 -6.90 -2.78 16.93
C GLN A 108 -6.62 -2.96 15.43
N GLN A 109 -6.79 -1.90 14.65
CA GLN A 109 -6.50 -1.94 13.22
C GLN A 109 -5.00 -2.04 12.93
N ALA A 110 -4.15 -1.33 13.67
CA ALA A 110 -2.69 -1.49 13.57
C ALA A 110 -2.26 -2.95 13.82
N LYS A 111 -2.88 -3.60 14.81
CA LYS A 111 -2.64 -5.02 15.11
C LYS A 111 -3.09 -5.93 13.96
N GLN A 112 -4.28 -5.71 13.40
CA GLN A 112 -4.75 -6.48 12.25
C GLN A 112 -3.86 -6.32 11.01
N MET A 113 -3.40 -5.10 10.75
CA MET A 113 -2.48 -4.82 9.65
C MET A 113 -1.14 -5.53 9.85
N GLN A 114 -0.61 -5.52 11.08
CA GLN A 114 0.61 -6.23 11.43
C GLN A 114 0.47 -7.74 11.28
N GLU A 115 -0.64 -8.33 11.75
CA GLU A 115 -0.93 -9.76 11.61
C GLU A 115 -1.05 -10.16 10.13
N MET A 116 -1.75 -9.35 9.32
CA MET A 116 -1.88 -9.58 7.88
C MET A 116 -0.53 -9.52 7.17
N LYS A 117 0.30 -8.53 7.50
CA LYS A 117 1.66 -8.38 6.97
C LYS A 117 2.55 -9.56 7.35
N SER A 118 2.56 -9.94 8.64
CA SER A 118 3.35 -11.07 9.13
C SER A 118 2.94 -12.39 8.46
N THR A 119 1.64 -12.61 8.27
CA THR A 119 1.13 -13.81 7.60
C THR A 119 1.56 -13.84 6.13
N TYR A 120 1.49 -12.70 5.44
CA TYR A 120 1.93 -12.58 4.05
C TYR A 120 3.44 -12.83 3.90
N GLU A 121 4.25 -12.21 4.76
CA GLU A 121 5.70 -12.40 4.79
C GLU A 121 6.06 -13.86 5.06
N GLN A 122 5.38 -14.53 5.99
CA GLN A 122 5.58 -15.95 6.26
C GLN A 122 5.22 -16.82 5.06
N GLN A 123 4.09 -16.54 4.39
CA GLN A 123 3.70 -17.27 3.18
C GLN A 123 4.68 -17.06 2.02
N ASN A 124 5.27 -15.87 1.93
CA ASN A 124 6.20 -15.51 0.85
C ASN A 124 7.68 -15.72 1.22
N GLY A 125 7.97 -16.22 2.43
CA GLY A 125 9.33 -16.43 2.93
C GLY A 125 10.14 -17.35 2.05
N LYS A 126 9.54 -18.45 1.55
CA LYS A 126 10.22 -19.39 0.64
C LYS A 126 10.65 -18.76 -0.69
N LEU A 127 9.85 -17.82 -1.22
CA LEU A 127 10.21 -17.09 -2.43
C LEU A 127 11.37 -16.13 -2.15
N SER A 128 11.33 -15.44 -1.00
CA SER A 128 12.43 -14.58 -0.56
C SER A 128 13.73 -15.36 -0.37
N GLU A 129 13.67 -16.53 0.28
CA GLU A 129 14.81 -17.45 0.43
C GLU A 129 15.37 -17.88 -0.92
N PHE A 130 14.51 -18.27 -1.87
CA PHE A 130 14.93 -18.63 -3.22
C PHE A 130 15.58 -17.46 -3.95
N VAL A 131 14.98 -16.27 -3.90
CA VAL A 131 15.52 -15.06 -4.53
C VAL A 131 16.89 -14.71 -3.93
N ASN A 132 17.04 -14.79 -2.60
CA ASN A 132 18.31 -14.54 -1.92
C ASN A 132 19.35 -15.59 -2.31
N PHE A 133 18.98 -16.87 -2.35
CA PHE A 133 19.85 -17.94 -2.82
C PHE A 133 20.35 -17.68 -4.25
N VAL A 134 19.43 -17.34 -5.17
CA VAL A 134 19.79 -17.01 -6.56
C VAL A 134 20.71 -15.80 -6.61
N LYS A 135 20.44 -14.73 -5.84
CA LYS A 135 21.30 -13.54 -5.80
C LYS A 135 22.70 -13.83 -5.25
N CYS A 136 22.81 -14.67 -4.23
CA CYS A 136 24.08 -15.03 -3.60
C CYS A 136 24.98 -15.84 -4.55
N TYR A 137 24.42 -16.85 -5.23
CA TYR A 137 25.21 -17.77 -6.05
C TYR A 137 25.24 -17.41 -7.54
N PHE A 138 24.27 -16.63 -8.02
CA PHE A 138 24.11 -16.24 -9.42
C PHE A 138 23.83 -14.72 -9.56
N PRO A 139 24.75 -13.84 -9.12
CA PRO A 139 24.54 -12.39 -9.04
C PRO A 139 24.29 -11.72 -10.41
N TYR A 140 24.68 -12.38 -11.50
CA TYR A 140 24.48 -11.88 -12.87
C TYR A 140 23.04 -12.02 -13.37
N VAL A 141 22.21 -12.87 -12.74
CA VAL A 141 20.83 -13.17 -13.21
C VAL A 141 19.99 -11.91 -13.29
N GLU A 142 20.12 -11.01 -12.31
CA GLU A 142 19.39 -9.74 -12.29
C GLU A 142 19.71 -8.88 -13.52
N LYS A 143 20.98 -8.84 -13.93
CA LYS A 143 21.43 -8.11 -15.13
C LYS A 143 21.04 -8.80 -16.43
N LEU A 144 20.73 -10.09 -16.40
CA LEU A 144 20.36 -10.90 -17.56
C LEU A 144 18.86 -10.76 -17.90
N ILE A 145 18.01 -10.42 -16.92
CA ILE A 145 16.55 -10.27 -17.09
C ILE A 145 16.19 -9.33 -18.25
N PRO A 146 16.77 -8.12 -18.39
CA PRO A 146 16.45 -7.24 -19.51
C PRO A 146 16.74 -7.87 -20.87
N THR A 147 17.85 -8.60 -20.98
CA THR A 147 18.25 -9.32 -22.20
C THR A 147 17.29 -10.47 -22.50
N ILE A 148 16.88 -11.24 -21.47
CA ILE A 148 15.88 -12.31 -21.62
C ILE A 148 14.55 -11.76 -22.15
N ASN A 149 14.06 -10.67 -21.57
CA ASN A 149 12.82 -10.03 -22.00
C ASN A 149 12.94 -9.52 -23.44
N PHE A 150 14.09 -8.93 -23.80
CA PHE A 150 14.35 -8.52 -25.18
C PHE A 150 14.30 -9.70 -26.15
N LEU A 151 14.98 -10.81 -25.85
CA LEU A 151 14.97 -12.00 -26.72
C LEU A 151 13.57 -12.59 -26.89
N ARG A 152 12.79 -12.65 -25.80
CA ARG A 152 11.43 -13.17 -25.81
C ARG A 152 10.45 -12.24 -26.52
N ASP A 153 10.37 -10.99 -26.09
CA ASP A 153 9.28 -10.08 -26.46
C ASP A 153 9.59 -9.33 -27.77
N ARG A 154 10.88 -9.12 -28.08
CA ARG A 154 11.31 -8.31 -29.24
C ARG A 154 11.85 -9.13 -30.39
N LEU A 155 12.53 -10.26 -30.12
CA LEU A 155 13.02 -11.16 -31.16
C LEU A 155 12.15 -12.41 -31.36
N GLY A 156 11.21 -12.68 -30.45
CA GLY A 156 10.31 -13.83 -30.54
C GLY A 156 11.00 -15.18 -30.36
N PHE A 157 12.13 -15.23 -29.65
CA PHE A 157 12.84 -16.49 -29.40
C PHE A 157 12.06 -17.37 -28.43
N ASP A 158 12.04 -18.68 -28.70
CA ASP A 158 11.46 -19.65 -27.77
C ASP A 158 12.32 -19.83 -26.52
N ASP A 159 11.69 -20.29 -25.45
CA ASP A 159 12.33 -20.51 -24.15
C ASP A 159 13.50 -21.52 -24.22
N GLY A 160 13.47 -22.46 -25.18
CA GLY A 160 14.56 -23.42 -25.40
C GLY A 160 15.82 -22.75 -25.93
N ILE A 161 15.70 -21.84 -26.91
CA ILE A 161 16.81 -21.02 -27.41
C ILE A 161 17.32 -20.08 -26.31
N ILE A 162 16.41 -19.36 -25.64
CA ILE A 162 16.77 -18.42 -24.58
C ILE A 162 17.53 -19.13 -23.45
N ARG A 163 17.05 -20.31 -23.02
CA ARG A 163 17.72 -21.09 -21.97
C ARG A 163 19.16 -21.47 -22.36
N ARG A 164 19.39 -21.88 -23.61
CA ARG A 164 20.74 -22.19 -24.09
C ARG A 164 21.64 -20.96 -24.12
N LEU A 165 21.12 -19.82 -24.60
CA LEU A 165 21.86 -18.55 -24.60
C LEU A 165 22.21 -18.09 -23.17
N CYS A 166 21.32 -18.31 -22.20
CA CYS A 166 21.56 -18.00 -20.78
C CYS A 166 22.63 -18.89 -20.12
N THR A 167 23.09 -19.96 -20.79
CA THR A 167 24.27 -20.72 -20.38
C THR A 167 25.58 -20.11 -20.87
N PHE A 168 25.53 -18.91 -21.49
CA PHE A 168 26.65 -18.21 -22.12
C PHE A 168 27.37 -19.06 -23.18
N LYS A 169 26.61 -19.96 -23.83
CA LYS A 169 27.08 -20.77 -24.94
C LYS A 169 26.58 -20.21 -26.25
N ASP A 170 27.42 -20.36 -27.26
CA ASP A 170 27.09 -20.04 -28.64
C ASP A 170 25.98 -20.97 -29.14
N VAL A 171 24.89 -20.37 -29.65
CA VAL A 171 23.74 -21.10 -30.20
C VAL A 171 23.68 -20.84 -31.69
N ALA A 172 23.87 -21.90 -32.48
CA ALA A 172 23.65 -21.84 -33.92
C ALA A 172 22.14 -21.83 -34.22
N ILE A 173 21.70 -20.83 -34.98
CA ILE A 173 20.31 -20.67 -35.43
C ILE A 173 20.29 -20.71 -36.96
N LYS A 174 19.25 -21.34 -37.51
CA LYS A 174 18.93 -21.39 -38.94
C LYS A 174 17.49 -20.94 -39.13
N GLY A 175 17.20 -20.26 -40.23
CA GLY A 175 15.85 -19.80 -40.58
C GLY A 175 15.77 -18.28 -40.56
N LYS A 176 14.69 -17.73 -40.00
CA LYS A 176 14.40 -16.30 -39.99
C LYS A 176 14.67 -15.70 -38.62
N LEU A 177 15.40 -14.59 -38.60
CA LEU A 177 15.63 -13.76 -37.41
C LEU A 177 14.85 -12.46 -37.57
N TYR A 178 13.91 -12.20 -36.66
CA TYR A 178 13.15 -10.96 -36.66
C TYR A 178 13.97 -9.81 -36.10
N SER A 179 13.93 -8.66 -36.78
CA SER A 179 14.48 -7.40 -36.30
C SER A 179 13.36 -6.46 -35.91
N SER A 180 13.31 -6.08 -34.63
CA SER A 180 12.38 -5.05 -34.18
C SER A 180 12.75 -3.63 -34.65
N GLU A 181 14.00 -3.39 -35.08
CA GLU A 181 14.44 -2.10 -35.62
C GLU A 181 13.88 -1.88 -37.04
N PHE A 182 13.90 -2.92 -37.87
CA PHE A 182 13.41 -2.86 -39.25
C PHE A 182 12.00 -3.42 -39.44
N ASN A 183 11.38 -3.90 -38.36
CA ASN A 183 10.09 -4.59 -38.36
C ASN A 183 9.96 -5.68 -39.44
N GLN A 184 11.02 -6.45 -39.65
CA GLN A 184 11.06 -7.51 -40.67
C GLN A 184 11.97 -8.66 -40.26
N SER A 185 11.83 -9.78 -40.96
CA SER A 185 12.65 -10.97 -40.72
C SER A 185 13.74 -11.13 -41.77
N PHE A 186 14.95 -11.46 -41.32
CA PHE A 186 16.11 -11.71 -42.16
C PHE A 186 16.47 -13.20 -42.15
N GLU A 187 16.71 -13.77 -43.33
CA GLU A 187 17.08 -15.18 -43.44
C GLU A 187 18.57 -15.41 -43.14
N THR A 188 18.85 -16.48 -42.40
CA THR A 188 20.20 -16.97 -42.14
C THR A 188 20.27 -18.49 -42.32
N LYS A 189 21.29 -18.93 -43.06
CA LYS A 189 21.58 -20.36 -43.23
C LYS A 189 22.19 -20.97 -41.96
N ARG A 190 22.97 -20.17 -41.23
CA ARG A 190 23.63 -20.51 -39.96
C ARG A 190 24.22 -19.23 -39.37
N SER A 191 23.57 -18.67 -38.36
CA SER A 191 24.14 -17.58 -37.56
C SER A 191 24.38 -18.04 -36.13
N ILE A 192 25.49 -17.60 -35.55
CA ILE A 192 25.88 -17.91 -34.19
C ILE A 192 25.41 -16.79 -33.27
N CYS A 193 24.46 -17.11 -32.41
CA CYS A 193 23.89 -16.19 -31.44
C CYS A 193 24.56 -16.40 -30.08
N ALA A 194 24.92 -15.30 -29.41
CA ALA A 194 25.56 -15.34 -28.11
C ALA A 194 25.11 -14.16 -27.25
N ILE A 195 25.07 -14.37 -25.92
CA ILE A 195 24.94 -13.29 -24.95
C ILE A 195 26.33 -13.01 -24.39
N LYS A 196 26.77 -11.75 -24.43
CA LYS A 196 28.08 -11.33 -23.92
C LYS A 196 27.94 -10.16 -22.96
N GLU A 197 28.73 -10.19 -21.88
CA GLU A 197 28.84 -9.05 -20.97
C GLU A 197 29.69 -7.96 -21.63
N ASN A 198 29.22 -6.71 -21.58
CA ASN A 198 29.96 -5.54 -22.05
C ASN A 198 30.73 -4.87 -20.91
N GLU A 199 31.50 -3.83 -21.25
CA GLU A 199 32.35 -3.10 -20.29
C GLU A 199 31.58 -2.46 -19.13
N ASN A 200 30.28 -2.18 -19.32
CA ASN A 200 29.39 -1.65 -18.29
C ASN A 200 28.76 -2.76 -17.42
N GLY A 201 29.17 -4.01 -17.63
CA GLY A 201 28.63 -5.18 -16.94
C GLY A 201 27.19 -5.52 -17.34
N LYS A 202 26.72 -5.09 -18.52
CA LYS A 202 25.40 -5.44 -19.07
C LYS A 202 25.53 -6.54 -20.12
N PHE A 203 24.49 -7.34 -20.28
CA PHE A 203 24.48 -8.44 -21.24
C PHE A 203 23.87 -8.02 -22.59
N ASP A 204 24.70 -7.99 -23.62
CA ASP A 204 24.30 -7.67 -24.99
C ASP A 204 24.09 -8.94 -25.81
N PHE A 205 23.15 -8.86 -26.75
CA PHE A 205 22.88 -9.92 -27.71
C PHE A 205 23.67 -9.71 -29.00
N ASN A 206 24.50 -10.70 -29.35
CA ASN A 206 25.35 -10.70 -30.52
C ASN A 206 24.97 -11.80 -31.50
N ILE A 207 25.12 -11.50 -32.78
CA ILE A 207 24.94 -12.43 -33.90
C ILE A 207 26.22 -12.42 -34.72
N ASP A 208 26.81 -13.59 -34.94
CA ASP A 208 28.07 -13.79 -35.67
C ASP A 208 29.22 -12.93 -35.11
N GLY A 209 29.27 -12.77 -33.79
CA GLY A 209 30.32 -12.05 -33.07
C GLY A 209 30.12 -10.54 -32.96
N VAL A 210 29.16 -9.95 -33.68
CA VAL A 210 28.86 -8.50 -33.64
C VAL A 210 27.53 -8.22 -32.93
N PRO A 211 27.29 -7.00 -32.42
CA PRO A 211 25.98 -6.64 -31.87
C PRO A 211 24.86 -6.87 -32.87
N HIS A 212 23.71 -7.36 -32.40
CA HIS A 212 22.57 -7.71 -33.27
C HIS A 212 22.11 -6.57 -34.19
N VAL A 213 22.14 -5.32 -33.71
CA VAL A 213 21.84 -4.11 -34.51
C VAL A 213 22.76 -4.01 -35.73
N SER A 214 24.07 -4.15 -35.51
CA SER A 214 25.06 -4.11 -36.57
C SER A 214 24.88 -5.25 -37.56
N TRP A 215 24.53 -6.45 -37.07
CA TRP A 215 24.24 -7.60 -37.93
C TRP A 215 23.02 -7.35 -38.82
N PHE A 216 21.91 -6.86 -38.25
CA PHE A 216 20.69 -6.56 -39.02
C PHE A 216 20.91 -5.43 -40.03
N ARG A 217 21.63 -4.37 -39.67
CA ARG A 217 21.99 -3.27 -40.60
C ARG A 217 22.81 -3.79 -41.78
N LYS A 218 23.81 -4.62 -41.52
CA LYS A 218 24.61 -5.24 -42.57
C LYS A 218 23.74 -6.11 -43.48
N LYS A 219 22.84 -6.92 -42.91
CA LYS A 219 21.89 -7.71 -43.70
C LYS A 219 20.94 -6.84 -44.53
N MET A 220 20.50 -5.71 -43.99
CA MET A 220 19.68 -4.76 -44.74
C MET A 220 20.44 -4.16 -45.94
N SER A 221 21.74 -3.89 -45.81
CA SER A 221 22.56 -3.40 -46.93
C SER A 221 22.98 -4.48 -47.95
N GLU A 222 22.77 -5.76 -47.63
CA GLU A 222 23.01 -6.89 -48.55
C GLU A 222 21.80 -7.16 -49.48
N PHE A 223 20.65 -6.53 -49.20
CA PHE A 223 19.45 -6.52 -50.05
C PHE A 223 19.40 -5.25 -50.90
#